data_AF-A0A9D5MUJ9-F1
#
_entry.id   AF-A0A9D5MUJ9-F1
#
_cell.length_a   1.000
_cell.length_b   1.000
_cell.length_c   1.000
_cell.angle_alpha   90.00
_cell.angle_beta   90.00
_cell.angle_gamma   90.00
#
_symmetry.space_group_name_H-M   'P 1'
#
loop_
_entity.id
_entity.type
_entity.pdbx_description
1 polymer ?
#
loop_
_entity_poly.entity_id
_entity_poly.type
_entity_poly.pdbx_seq_one_letter_code
_entity_poly.pdbx_strand_id
1 'polypeptide(L)'
;MNLILWKKFKEIKKTPTKIIAAILTPCILLSLYTLLDIEVNVIFRLLPLVSTCFSTCLFFNIDEITYASWYIIFGLRMRTIWLANILFQLVFEFTLTEIVLIIYDVLFRPGISTDSLLVNLSTFFIAFCLLGLSTIHYSSSSKRSVIIASIFAIINFLLFGFPLLYPFLPPHFLEHIYPYALAISIVLTLVAYLYMNIDRRELLARNTQEYLDGFDTKFFEED
;
A
#
# COMPACT_ATOMS: atom_id res chain seq x y z
N MET A 1 -11.45 -6.87 14.72
CA MET A 1 -10.21 -6.86 13.92
C MET A 1 -9.72 -8.27 13.64
N ASN A 2 -9.59 -9.14 14.67
CA ASN A 2 -9.11 -10.53 14.53
C ASN A 2 -9.86 -11.37 13.48
N LEU A 3 -11.20 -11.29 13.43
CA LEU A 3 -12.00 -12.03 12.44
C LEU A 3 -11.69 -11.60 10.99
N ILE A 4 -11.46 -10.30 10.77
CA ILE A 4 -11.16 -9.72 9.45
C ILE A 4 -9.77 -10.17 9.00
N LEU A 5 -8.77 -10.06 9.90
CA LEU A 5 -7.39 -10.52 9.64
C LEU A 5 -7.34 -12.04 9.38
N TRP A 6 -8.12 -12.82 10.13
CA TRP A 6 -8.22 -14.26 9.94
C TRP A 6 -8.82 -14.64 8.57
N LYS A 7 -9.87 -13.93 8.14
CA LYS A 7 -10.46 -14.13 6.80
C LYS A 7 -9.43 -13.82 5.71
N LYS A 8 -8.72 -12.70 5.81
CA LYS A 8 -7.66 -12.30 4.87
C LYS A 8 -6.55 -13.34 4.74
N PHE A 9 -6.08 -13.83 5.88
CA PHE A 9 -5.08 -14.89 5.91
C PHE A 9 -5.57 -16.16 5.19
N LYS A 10 -6.83 -16.57 5.41
CA LYS A 10 -7.44 -17.71 4.70
C LYS A 10 -7.56 -17.47 3.19
N GLU A 11 -7.91 -16.27 2.76
CA GLU A 11 -8.06 -15.92 1.34
C GLU A 11 -6.73 -15.96 0.59
N ILE A 12 -5.67 -15.43 1.20
CA ILE A 12 -4.32 -15.48 0.63
C ILE A 12 -3.82 -16.91 0.50
N LYS A 13 -4.07 -17.75 1.51
CA LYS A 13 -3.73 -19.18 1.43
C LYS A 13 -4.46 -19.90 0.28
N LYS A 14 -5.63 -19.43 -0.13
CA LYS A 14 -6.38 -19.96 -1.28
C LYS A 14 -5.89 -19.43 -2.63
N THR A 15 -5.08 -18.37 -2.64
CA THR A 15 -4.61 -17.69 -3.85
C THR A 15 -3.08 -17.77 -3.93
N PRO A 16 -2.51 -18.96 -4.22
CA PRO A 16 -1.06 -19.16 -4.24
C PRO A 16 -0.34 -18.24 -5.25
N THR A 17 -1.03 -17.87 -6.34
CA THR A 17 -0.52 -16.92 -7.33
C THR A 17 -0.19 -15.55 -6.72
N LYS A 18 -1.02 -15.04 -5.81
CA LYS A 18 -0.77 -13.76 -5.11
C LYS A 18 0.44 -13.86 -4.18
N ILE A 19 0.59 -14.98 -3.47
CA ILE A 19 1.75 -15.22 -2.60
C ILE A 19 3.03 -15.27 -3.42
N ILE A 20 3.03 -16.02 -4.53
CA ILE A 20 4.19 -16.13 -5.42
C ILE A 20 4.55 -14.76 -5.99
N ALA A 21 3.57 -13.99 -6.47
CA ALA A 21 3.80 -12.64 -6.98
C ALA A 21 4.38 -11.69 -5.90
N ALA A 22 3.87 -11.77 -4.67
CA ALA A 22 4.37 -10.99 -3.54
C ALA A 22 5.83 -11.34 -3.18
N ILE A 23 6.23 -12.61 -3.28
CA ILE A 23 7.62 -13.03 -3.05
C ILE A 23 8.53 -12.59 -4.22
N LEU A 24 8.04 -12.73 -5.46
CA LEU A 24 8.83 -12.38 -6.64
C LEU A 24 9.06 -10.87 -6.78
N THR A 25 8.13 -10.04 -6.30
CA THR A 25 8.22 -8.58 -6.40
C THR A 25 9.52 -8.01 -5.82
N PRO A 26 9.88 -8.22 -4.54
CA PRO A 26 11.13 -7.71 -3.97
C PRO A 26 12.35 -8.33 -4.65
N CYS A 27 12.30 -9.59 -5.10
CA CYS A 27 13.39 -10.22 -5.84
C CYS A 27 13.64 -9.54 -7.20
N ILE A 28 12.59 -9.29 -7.99
CA ILE A 28 12.69 -8.62 -9.29
C ILE A 28 13.21 -7.19 -9.11
N LEU A 29 12.67 -6.46 -8.13
CA LEU A 29 13.13 -5.11 -7.82
C LEU A 29 14.60 -5.11 -7.39
N LEU A 30 15.02 -6.01 -6.49
CA LEU A 30 16.41 -6.14 -6.08
C LEU A 30 17.34 -6.45 -7.27
N SER A 31 16.94 -7.36 -8.16
CA SER A 31 17.67 -7.62 -9.41
C SER A 31 17.76 -6.38 -10.30
N LEU A 32 16.69 -5.60 -10.43
CA LEU A 32 16.70 -4.35 -11.19
C LEU A 32 17.66 -3.32 -10.57
N TYR A 33 17.59 -3.12 -9.25
CA TYR A 33 18.45 -2.20 -8.53
C TYR A 33 19.94 -2.56 -8.67
N THR A 34 20.27 -3.85 -8.56
CA THR A 34 21.64 -4.34 -8.73
C THR A 34 22.14 -4.21 -10.18
N LEU A 35 21.28 -4.45 -11.18
CA LEU A 35 21.62 -4.24 -12.60
C LEU A 35 21.86 -2.76 -12.96
N LEU A 36 21.20 -1.84 -12.25
CA LEU A 36 21.37 -0.39 -12.41
C LEU A 36 22.55 0.17 -11.60
N ASP A 37 23.37 -0.70 -10.99
CA ASP A 37 24.53 -0.33 -10.16
C ASP A 37 24.17 0.66 -9.03
N ILE A 38 22.98 0.47 -8.45
CA ILE A 38 22.50 1.33 -7.36
C ILE A 38 23.21 0.92 -6.07
N GLU A 39 23.71 1.92 -5.33
CA GLU A 39 24.42 1.69 -4.07
C GLU A 39 23.61 0.82 -3.12
N VAL A 40 24.25 -0.19 -2.53
CA VAL A 40 23.55 -1.16 -1.68
C VAL A 40 22.85 -0.49 -0.49
N ASN A 41 23.45 0.54 0.09
CA ASN A 41 22.81 1.32 1.15
C ASN A 41 21.49 1.94 0.69
N VAL A 42 21.39 2.41 -0.55
CA VAL A 42 20.16 2.95 -1.11
C VAL A 42 19.13 1.86 -1.36
N ILE A 43 19.56 0.69 -1.85
CA ILE A 43 18.69 -0.48 -2.04
C ILE A 43 18.01 -0.85 -0.71
N PHE A 44 18.79 -0.99 0.36
CA PHE A 44 18.28 -1.32 1.70
C PHE A 44 17.34 -0.25 2.25
N ARG A 45 17.54 1.02 1.88
CA ARG A 45 16.67 2.12 2.31
C ARG A 45 15.33 2.15 1.56
N LEU A 46 15.32 1.81 0.26
CA LEU A 46 14.17 2.09 -0.61
C LEU A 46 13.37 0.87 -1.03
N LEU A 47 14.00 -0.31 -1.12
CA LEU A 47 13.33 -1.52 -1.59
C LEU A 47 12.06 -1.85 -0.79
N PRO A 48 12.05 -1.77 0.55
CA PRO A 48 10.84 -2.04 1.35
C PRO A 48 9.70 -1.06 1.08
N LEU A 49 10.01 0.22 0.84
CA LEU A 49 9.03 1.22 0.44
C LEU A 49 8.36 0.86 -0.89
N VAL A 50 9.18 0.59 -1.91
CA VAL A 50 8.71 0.36 -3.28
C VAL A 50 7.94 -0.95 -3.39
N SER A 51 8.43 -2.04 -2.77
CA SER A 51 7.73 -3.33 -2.76
C SER A 51 6.38 -3.20 -2.04
N THR A 52 6.37 -2.54 -0.87
CA THR A 52 5.13 -2.34 -0.09
C THR A 52 4.10 -1.51 -0.85
N CYS A 53 4.51 -0.42 -1.51
CA CYS A 53 3.61 0.36 -2.36
C CYS A 53 3.13 -0.43 -3.61
N PHE A 54 3.94 -1.35 -4.14
CA PHE A 54 3.51 -2.20 -5.27
C PHE A 54 2.50 -3.28 -4.85
N SER A 55 2.59 -3.78 -3.61
CA SER A 55 1.70 -4.83 -3.10
C SER A 55 0.21 -4.46 -3.17
N THR A 56 -0.13 -3.17 -3.27
CA THR A 56 -1.52 -2.73 -3.47
C THR A 56 -2.08 -3.29 -4.76
N CYS A 57 -1.30 -3.34 -5.84
CA CYS A 57 -1.73 -3.92 -7.11
C CYS A 57 -1.96 -5.44 -7.02
N LEU A 58 -1.25 -6.14 -6.13
CA LEU A 58 -1.33 -7.60 -5.97
C LEU A 58 -2.47 -8.03 -5.04
N PHE A 59 -2.65 -7.32 -3.94
CA PHE A 59 -3.61 -7.69 -2.90
C PHE A 59 -4.96 -7.02 -3.05
N PHE A 60 -5.07 -5.96 -3.86
CA PHE A 60 -6.37 -5.37 -4.15
C PHE A 60 -7.31 -6.40 -4.80
N ASN A 61 -8.52 -6.53 -4.25
CA ASN A 61 -9.55 -7.41 -4.78
C ASN A 61 -10.89 -6.67 -4.80
N ILE A 62 -11.52 -6.61 -5.97
CA ILE A 62 -12.85 -6.02 -6.18
C ILE A 62 -13.90 -6.72 -5.30
N ASP A 63 -13.75 -8.01 -5.03
CA ASP A 63 -14.66 -8.76 -4.16
C ASP A 63 -14.75 -8.13 -2.76
N GLU A 64 -13.70 -7.47 -2.27
CA GLU A 64 -13.70 -6.81 -0.97
C GLU A 64 -14.63 -5.60 -0.93
N ILE A 65 -14.84 -4.94 -2.07
CA ILE A 65 -15.83 -3.88 -2.24
C ILE A 65 -17.23 -4.50 -2.19
N THR A 66 -17.42 -5.65 -2.83
CA THR A 66 -18.70 -6.40 -2.80
C THR A 66 -19.03 -6.93 -1.40
N TYR A 67 -18.04 -7.38 -0.63
CA TYR A 67 -18.22 -7.79 0.78
C TYR A 67 -18.30 -6.60 1.75
N ALA A 68 -17.86 -5.40 1.35
CA ALA A 68 -17.99 -4.19 2.17
C ALA A 68 -19.45 -3.91 2.52
N SER A 69 -20.38 -4.11 1.58
CA SER A 69 -21.82 -4.00 1.81
C SER A 69 -22.30 -4.94 2.93
N TRP A 70 -21.89 -6.21 2.89
CA TRP A 70 -22.17 -7.20 3.95
C TRP A 70 -21.62 -6.79 5.30
N TYR A 71 -20.38 -6.29 5.37
CA TYR A 71 -19.81 -5.85 6.64
C TYR A 71 -20.49 -4.62 7.22
N ILE A 72 -20.99 -3.72 6.38
CA ILE A 72 -21.79 -2.58 6.83
C ILE A 72 -23.14 -3.07 7.38
N ILE A 73 -23.77 -4.04 6.73
CA ILE A 73 -25.01 -4.70 7.22
C ILE A 73 -24.79 -5.33 8.61
N PHE A 74 -23.66 -6.00 8.82
CA PHE A 74 -23.28 -6.57 10.12
C PHE A 74 -22.77 -5.53 11.14
N GLY A 75 -22.85 -4.23 10.84
CA GLY A 75 -22.52 -3.17 11.77
C GLY A 75 -21.04 -3.07 12.10
N LEU A 76 -20.13 -3.48 11.21
CA LEU A 76 -18.69 -3.21 11.31
C LEU A 76 -18.37 -1.80 10.78
N ARG A 77 -17.39 -1.11 11.39
CA ARG A 77 -16.97 0.23 10.94
C ARG A 77 -16.08 0.05 9.71
N MET A 78 -16.39 0.72 8.60
CA MET A 78 -15.58 0.68 7.37
C MET A 78 -14.12 1.03 7.62
N ARG A 79 -13.89 2.05 8.47
CA ARG A 79 -12.56 2.40 8.98
C ARG A 79 -11.78 1.20 9.54
N THR A 80 -12.42 0.32 10.31
CA THR A 80 -11.75 -0.84 10.92
C THR A 80 -11.38 -1.89 9.88
N ILE A 81 -12.23 -2.08 8.87
CA ILE A 81 -11.98 -3.04 7.77
C ILE A 81 -10.85 -2.54 6.90
N TRP A 82 -10.92 -1.27 6.52
CA TRP A 82 -9.92 -0.57 5.74
C TRP A 82 -8.55 -0.56 6.44
N LEU A 83 -8.49 -0.22 7.74
CA LEU A 83 -7.24 -0.20 8.50
C LEU A 83 -6.65 -1.62 8.63
N ALA A 84 -7.50 -2.61 8.88
CA ALA A 84 -7.06 -4.00 8.94
C ALA A 84 -6.49 -4.47 7.59
N ASN A 85 -7.05 -3.99 6.47
CA ASN A 85 -6.55 -4.33 5.14
C ASN A 85 -5.14 -3.77 4.89
N ILE A 86 -4.96 -2.46 5.14
CA ILE A 86 -3.67 -1.81 4.94
C ILE A 86 -2.62 -2.40 5.87
N LEU A 87 -2.92 -2.55 7.16
CA LEU A 87 -1.97 -3.14 8.10
C LEU A 87 -1.59 -4.56 7.72
N PHE A 88 -2.56 -5.36 7.28
CA PHE A 88 -2.29 -6.73 6.84
C PHE A 88 -1.33 -6.72 5.63
N GLN A 89 -1.67 -5.95 4.59
CA GLN A 89 -0.88 -5.90 3.35
C GLN A 89 0.53 -5.35 3.62
N LEU A 90 0.62 -4.28 4.40
CA LEU A 90 1.86 -3.61 4.72
C LEU A 90 2.79 -4.49 5.56
N VAL A 91 2.27 -5.13 6.63
CA VAL A 91 3.09 -6.04 7.44
C VAL A 91 3.52 -7.25 6.62
N PHE A 92 2.63 -7.82 5.81
CA PHE A 92 2.92 -8.99 5.00
C PHE A 92 4.05 -8.72 3.99
N GLU A 93 3.90 -7.69 3.16
CA GLU A 93 4.87 -7.36 2.12
C GLU A 93 6.20 -6.87 2.69
N PHE A 94 6.15 -6.02 3.72
CA PHE A 94 7.36 -5.51 4.36
C PHE A 94 8.18 -6.66 4.94
N THR A 95 7.53 -7.61 5.64
CA THR A 95 8.21 -8.79 6.18
C THR A 95 8.85 -9.65 5.09
N LEU A 96 8.15 -9.88 3.97
CA LEU A 96 8.72 -10.63 2.85
C LEU A 96 9.94 -9.91 2.24
N THR A 97 9.87 -8.59 2.11
CA THR A 97 10.97 -7.78 1.58
C THR A 97 12.18 -7.82 2.50
N GLU A 98 11.97 -7.71 3.81
CA GLU A 98 13.05 -7.85 4.81
C GLU A 98 13.71 -9.23 4.75
N ILE A 99 12.94 -10.31 4.58
CA ILE A 99 13.50 -11.66 4.41
C ILE A 99 14.41 -11.71 3.19
N VAL A 100 13.99 -11.13 2.05
CA VAL A 100 14.81 -11.08 0.83
C VAL A 100 16.09 -10.28 1.05
N LEU A 101 16.01 -9.12 1.71
CA LEU A 101 17.17 -8.29 2.04
C LEU A 101 18.14 -8.99 3.00
N ILE A 102 17.64 -9.71 4.00
CA ILE A 102 18.47 -10.49 4.93
C ILE A 102 19.21 -11.62 4.18
N ILE A 103 18.51 -12.34 3.30
CA ILE A 103 19.15 -13.38 2.48
C ILE A 103 20.25 -12.77 1.61
N TYR A 104 19.98 -11.61 0.99
CA TYR A 104 20.96 -10.90 0.18
C TYR A 104 22.19 -10.47 1.00
N ASP A 105 22.00 -9.89 2.19
CA ASP A 105 23.11 -9.50 3.07
C ASP A 105 23.96 -10.70 3.50
N VAL A 106 23.33 -11.81 3.86
CA VAL A 106 24.03 -13.04 4.28
C VAL A 106 24.88 -13.62 3.15
N LEU A 107 24.38 -13.59 1.91
CA LEU A 107 25.07 -14.15 0.74
C LEU A 107 26.21 -13.27 0.23
N PHE A 108 26.01 -11.95 0.18
CA PHE A 108 26.92 -11.03 -0.51
C PHE A 108 27.74 -10.13 0.43
N ARG A 109 27.37 -10.03 1.71
CA ARG A 109 28.02 -9.21 2.75
C ARG A 109 28.41 -7.79 2.29
N PRO A 110 27.48 -7.01 1.72
CA PRO A 110 27.79 -5.73 1.09
C PRO A 110 28.21 -4.62 2.07
N GLY A 111 28.08 -4.80 3.39
CA GLY A 111 28.49 -3.82 4.39
C GLY A 111 27.48 -2.68 4.57
N ILE A 112 26.33 -2.98 5.17
CA ILE A 112 25.22 -2.04 5.35
C ILE A 112 25.50 -1.09 6.52
N SER A 113 25.28 0.21 6.31
CA SER A 113 25.39 1.21 7.37
C SER A 113 24.19 1.18 8.35
N THR A 114 24.43 1.54 9.61
CA THR A 114 23.38 1.67 10.64
C THR A 114 22.29 2.67 10.24
N ASP A 115 22.68 3.75 9.57
CA ASP A 115 21.75 4.78 9.10
C ASP A 115 20.79 4.22 8.05
N SER A 116 21.27 3.34 7.16
CA SER A 116 20.41 2.66 6.20
C SER A 116 19.35 1.77 6.87
N LEU A 117 19.69 1.12 7.99
CA LEU A 117 18.73 0.30 8.74
C LEU A 117 17.66 1.15 9.43
N LEU A 118 18.05 2.30 10.01
CA LEU A 118 17.10 3.23 10.64
C LEU A 118 16.14 3.83 9.60
N VAL A 119 16.67 4.21 8.43
CA VAL A 119 15.88 4.72 7.32
C VAL A 119 14.94 3.64 6.77
N ASN A 120 15.40 2.39 6.66
CA ASN A 120 14.53 1.29 6.27
C ASN A 120 13.29 1.20 7.19
N LEU A 121 13.48 1.21 8.51
CA LEU A 121 12.34 1.20 9.46
C LEU A 121 11.40 2.39 9.26
N SER A 122 11.91 3.56 8.89
CA SER A 122 11.07 4.73 8.58
C SER A 122 10.16 4.51 7.36
N THR A 123 10.61 3.71 6.39
CA THR A 123 9.86 3.48 5.16
C THR A 123 8.57 2.69 5.38
N PHE A 124 8.49 1.90 6.44
CA PHE A 124 7.25 1.27 6.89
C PHE A 124 6.14 2.31 7.13
N PHE A 125 6.47 3.39 7.85
CA PHE A 125 5.51 4.45 8.15
C PHE A 125 5.16 5.27 6.91
N ILE A 126 6.14 5.54 6.04
CA ILE A 126 5.90 6.22 4.76
C ILE A 126 4.95 5.39 3.88
N ALA A 127 5.21 4.08 3.74
CA ALA A 127 4.34 3.18 3.00
C ALA A 127 2.92 3.16 3.57
N PHE A 128 2.78 3.16 4.90
CA PHE A 128 1.46 3.21 5.55
C PHE A 128 0.68 4.47 5.16
N CYS A 129 1.32 5.64 5.15
CA CYS A 129 0.69 6.90 4.72
C CYS A 129 0.26 6.86 3.27
N LEU A 130 1.16 6.42 2.41
CA LEU A 130 0.97 6.40 0.96
C LEU A 130 -0.14 5.44 0.56
N LEU A 131 -0.16 4.24 1.14
CA LEU A 131 -1.24 3.27 0.97
C LEU A 131 -2.55 3.77 1.61
N GLY A 132 -2.46 4.40 2.78
CA GLY A 132 -3.62 4.92 3.47
C GLY A 132 -4.31 6.03 2.68
N LEU A 133 -3.57 7.02 2.23
CA LEU A 133 -4.13 8.15 1.50
C LEU A 133 -4.61 7.75 0.10
N SER A 134 -3.93 6.83 -0.61
CA SER A 134 -4.38 6.35 -1.92
C SER A 134 -5.68 5.54 -1.85
N THR A 135 -5.97 4.92 -0.70
CA THR A 135 -7.16 4.07 -0.51
C THR A 135 -8.23 4.71 0.37
N ILE A 136 -8.07 5.98 0.77
CA ILE A 136 -8.99 6.66 1.69
C ILE A 136 -10.41 6.75 1.14
N HIS A 137 -10.55 6.76 -0.19
CA HIS A 137 -11.83 6.78 -0.89
C HIS A 137 -12.72 5.56 -0.59
N TYR A 138 -12.16 4.43 -0.15
CA TYR A 138 -12.94 3.28 0.32
C TYR A 138 -13.64 3.52 1.66
N SER A 139 -13.11 4.44 2.47
CA SER A 139 -13.73 4.84 3.74
C SER A 139 -14.63 6.06 3.63
N SER A 140 -14.43 6.87 2.57
CA SER A 140 -15.11 8.14 2.35
C SER A 140 -15.29 8.42 0.86
N SER A 141 -16.55 8.57 0.47
CA SER A 141 -16.97 8.88 -0.90
C SER A 141 -16.90 10.37 -1.26
N SER A 142 -16.41 11.24 -0.37
CA SER A 142 -16.41 12.69 -0.63
C SER A 142 -15.49 13.06 -1.81
N LYS A 143 -15.85 14.10 -2.58
CA LYS A 143 -15.01 14.59 -3.70
C LYS A 143 -13.57 14.88 -3.26
N ARG A 144 -13.38 15.42 -2.05
CA ARG A 144 -12.05 15.69 -1.49
C ARG A 144 -11.25 14.42 -1.24
N SER A 145 -11.89 13.40 -0.68
CA SER A 145 -11.27 12.08 -0.43
C SER A 145 -10.87 11.38 -1.73
N VAL A 146 -11.67 11.50 -2.78
CA VAL A 146 -11.34 10.97 -4.12
C VAL A 146 -10.14 11.70 -4.72
N ILE A 147 -10.10 13.05 -4.67
CA ILE A 147 -8.96 13.82 -5.19
C ILE A 147 -7.67 13.45 -4.46
N ILE A 148 -7.71 13.37 -3.12
CA ILE A 148 -6.56 12.94 -2.30
C ILE A 148 -6.13 11.53 -2.72
N ALA A 149 -7.05 10.59 -2.78
CA ALA A 149 -6.76 9.22 -3.21
C ALA A 149 -6.07 9.16 -4.58
N SER A 150 -6.57 9.90 -5.57
CA SER A 150 -5.99 9.94 -6.91
C SER A 150 -4.57 10.51 -6.92
N ILE A 151 -4.31 11.60 -6.18
CA ILE A 151 -2.96 12.19 -6.09
C ILE A 151 -1.98 11.16 -5.51
N PHE A 152 -2.34 10.52 -4.42
CA PHE A 152 -1.48 9.53 -3.77
C PHE A 152 -1.34 8.23 -4.57
N ALA A 153 -2.35 7.85 -5.36
CA ALA A 153 -2.24 6.73 -6.29
C ALA A 153 -1.21 7.02 -7.40
N ILE A 154 -1.20 8.24 -7.94
CA ILE A 154 -0.18 8.68 -8.91
C ILE A 154 1.21 8.69 -8.28
N ILE A 155 1.34 9.20 -7.05
CA ILE A 155 2.62 9.17 -6.32
C ILE A 155 3.12 7.73 -6.15
N ASN A 156 2.24 6.80 -5.74
CA ASN A 156 2.60 5.39 -5.59
C ASN A 156 3.04 4.75 -6.91
N PHE A 157 2.36 5.11 -8.02
CA PHE A 157 2.75 4.66 -9.35
C PHE A 157 4.13 5.21 -9.76
N LEU A 158 4.39 6.50 -9.49
CA LEU A 158 5.68 7.12 -9.78
C LEU A 158 6.83 6.53 -8.96
N LEU A 159 6.57 6.07 -7.73
CA LEU A 159 7.58 5.38 -6.91
C LEU A 159 8.10 4.10 -7.55
N PHE A 160 7.31 3.44 -8.40
CA PHE A 160 7.78 2.27 -9.17
C PHE A 160 8.87 2.64 -10.18
N GLY A 161 8.82 3.86 -10.73
CA GLY A 161 9.83 4.40 -11.62
C GLY A 161 11.06 4.96 -10.89
N PHE A 162 11.03 5.05 -9.56
CA PHE A 162 12.13 5.62 -8.78
C PHE A 162 13.50 4.94 -9.00
N PRO A 163 13.63 3.60 -9.12
CA PRO A 163 14.90 2.97 -9.50
C PRO A 163 15.48 3.53 -10.81
N LEU A 164 14.64 3.83 -11.79
CA LEU A 164 15.06 4.35 -13.10
C LEU A 164 15.48 5.83 -13.04
N LEU A 165 14.98 6.57 -12.06
CA LEU A 165 15.30 7.99 -11.85
C LEU A 165 16.57 8.17 -10.99
N TYR A 166 16.99 7.13 -10.27
CA TYR A 166 18.14 7.18 -9.37
C TYR A 166 19.45 7.69 -10.04
N PRO A 167 19.83 7.26 -11.26
CA PRO A 167 21.06 7.74 -11.91
C PRO A 167 21.08 9.26 -12.18
N PHE A 168 19.91 9.91 -12.14
CA PHE A 168 19.75 11.32 -12.43
C PHE A 168 19.60 12.18 -11.17
N LEU A 169 19.55 11.56 -9.98
CA LEU A 169 19.37 12.26 -8.71
C LEU A 169 20.73 12.62 -8.07
N PRO A 170 20.93 13.86 -7.61
CA PRO A 170 22.13 14.23 -6.88
C PRO A 170 22.25 13.42 -5.57
N PRO A 171 23.42 12.84 -5.25
CA PRO A 171 23.59 11.95 -4.09
C PRO A 171 23.27 12.65 -2.75
N HIS A 172 23.60 13.94 -2.64
CA HIS A 172 23.32 14.75 -1.44
C HIS A 172 21.82 14.93 -1.15
N PHE A 173 20.97 14.81 -2.18
CA PHE A 173 19.52 14.96 -2.04
C PHE A 173 18.92 13.80 -1.24
N LEU A 174 19.47 12.59 -1.41
CA LEU A 174 18.95 11.39 -0.76
C LEU A 174 19.34 11.35 0.72
N GLU A 175 20.56 11.72 1.08
CA GLU A 175 21.02 11.66 2.47
C GLU A 175 20.21 12.55 3.42
N HIS A 176 19.72 13.69 2.92
CA HIS A 176 19.06 14.70 3.75
C HIS A 176 17.54 14.56 3.78
N ILE A 177 16.92 13.85 2.84
CA ILE A 177 15.45 13.83 2.70
C ILE A 177 14.77 12.93 3.74
N TYR A 178 15.46 11.92 4.27
CA TYR A 178 14.85 10.87 5.08
C TYR A 178 14.30 11.31 6.44
N PRO A 179 14.98 12.14 7.25
CA PRO A 179 14.42 12.66 8.50
C PRO A 179 13.15 13.48 8.26
N TYR A 180 13.12 14.26 7.18
CA TYR A 180 11.95 15.02 6.77
C TYR A 180 10.84 14.09 6.27
N ALA A 181 11.17 13.03 5.53
CA ALA A 181 10.20 12.04 5.08
C ALA A 181 9.53 11.30 6.26
N LEU A 182 10.30 10.95 7.30
CA LEU A 182 9.75 10.37 8.54
C LEU A 182 8.84 11.38 9.27
N ALA A 183 9.27 12.63 9.47
CA ALA A 183 8.45 13.64 10.12
C ALA A 183 7.14 13.93 9.33
N ILE A 184 7.25 14.06 8.00
CA ILE A 184 6.11 14.23 7.10
C ILE A 184 5.21 12.99 7.13
N SER A 185 5.75 11.78 7.23
CA SER A 185 4.96 10.55 7.33
C SER A 185 4.13 10.50 8.61
N ILE A 186 4.66 10.95 9.75
CA ILE A 186 3.91 11.01 11.01
C ILE A 186 2.75 12.00 10.88
N VAL A 187 3.00 13.17 10.30
CA VAL A 187 1.97 14.19 10.05
C VAL A 187 0.92 13.68 9.06
N LEU A 188 1.33 13.04 7.96
CA LEU A 188 0.42 12.46 6.98
C LEU A 188 -0.38 11.28 7.56
N THR A 189 0.20 10.48 8.44
CA THR A 189 -0.51 9.42 9.18
C THR A 189 -1.63 10.02 10.03
N LEU A 190 -1.33 11.10 10.77
CA LEU A 190 -2.30 11.81 11.59
C LEU A 190 -3.40 12.44 10.74
N VAL A 191 -3.04 13.10 9.64
CA VAL A 191 -4.01 13.69 8.69
C VAL A 191 -4.89 12.61 8.08
N ALA A 192 -4.30 11.52 7.59
CA ALA A 192 -5.06 10.39 7.06
C ALA A 192 -6.04 9.87 8.15
N TYR A 193 -5.55 9.65 9.38
CA TYR A 193 -6.35 9.16 10.49
C TYR A 193 -7.53 10.08 10.84
N LEU A 194 -7.38 11.39 10.69
CA LEU A 194 -8.44 12.38 10.90
C LEU A 194 -9.48 12.35 9.76
N TYR A 195 -9.05 12.23 8.51
CA TYR A 195 -9.95 12.15 7.35
C TYR A 195 -10.67 10.79 7.22
N MET A 196 -10.23 9.75 7.95
CA MET A 196 -10.82 8.40 7.96
C MET A 196 -12.15 8.27 8.74
N ASN A 197 -12.69 9.35 9.30
CA ASN A 197 -13.88 9.31 10.16
C ASN A 197 -15.13 9.76 9.38
N ILE A 198 -15.68 8.88 8.52
CA ILE A 198 -16.87 9.18 7.69
C ILE A 198 -17.97 8.12 7.83
N ASP A 199 -19.19 8.61 7.62
CA ASP A 199 -20.45 8.15 8.18
C ASP A 199 -21.01 6.91 7.47
N ARG A 200 -21.40 5.89 8.25
CA ARG A 200 -21.89 4.59 7.72
C ARG A 200 -23.10 4.73 6.80
N ARG A 201 -23.90 5.77 7.01
CA ARG A 201 -25.17 5.98 6.30
C ARG A 201 -24.96 6.50 4.88
N GLU A 202 -23.96 7.35 4.68
CA GLU A 202 -23.69 7.96 3.37
C GLU A 202 -23.11 6.93 2.39
N LEU A 203 -22.21 6.06 2.87
CA LEU A 203 -21.64 4.99 2.05
C LEU A 203 -22.65 3.89 1.72
N LEU A 204 -23.54 3.56 2.68
CA LEU A 204 -24.61 2.59 2.44
C LEU A 204 -25.62 3.14 1.40
N ALA A 205 -26.07 4.39 1.56
CA ALA A 205 -26.99 5.03 0.63
C ALA A 205 -26.43 5.07 -0.79
N ARG A 206 -25.15 5.43 -0.96
CA ARG A 206 -24.51 5.51 -2.27
C ARG A 206 -24.27 4.16 -2.92
N ASN A 207 -23.78 3.16 -2.17
CA ASN A 207 -23.61 1.81 -2.72
C ASN A 207 -24.97 1.24 -3.16
N THR A 208 -26.03 1.43 -2.38
CA THR A 208 -27.39 1.05 -2.78
C THR A 208 -27.84 1.79 -4.05
N GLN A 209 -27.47 3.06 -4.21
CA GLN A 209 -27.77 3.85 -5.41
C GLN A 209 -27.02 3.35 -6.66
N GLU A 210 -25.71 3.07 -6.55
CA GLU A 210 -24.92 2.51 -7.67
C GLU A 210 -25.41 1.10 -8.07
N TYR A 211 -25.89 0.30 -7.12
CA TYR A 211 -26.54 -0.99 -7.42
C TYR A 211 -27.89 -0.83 -8.12
N LEU A 212 -28.67 0.20 -7.78
CA LEU A 212 -29.96 0.50 -8.43
C LEU A 212 -29.75 1.05 -9.85
N ASP A 213 -28.83 1.99 -10.04
CA ASP A 213 -28.51 2.56 -11.35
C ASP A 213 -27.92 1.50 -12.32
N GLY A 214 -27.11 0.57 -11.79
CA GLY A 214 -26.60 -0.58 -12.53
C GLY A 214 -27.67 -1.65 -12.86
N PHE A 215 -28.77 -1.66 -12.11
CA PHE A 215 -29.92 -2.53 -12.39
C PHE A 215 -30.82 -1.89 -13.45
N ASP A 216 -31.07 -0.58 -13.36
CA ASP A 216 -31.87 0.17 -14.33
C ASP A 216 -31.20 0.17 -15.72
N THR A 217 -29.88 0.38 -15.80
CA THR A 217 -29.15 0.33 -17.09
C THR A 217 -29.21 -1.04 -17.77
N LYS A 218 -29.30 -2.15 -17.03
CA LYS A 218 -29.47 -3.49 -17.61
C LYS A 218 -30.88 -3.76 -18.13
N PHE A 219 -31.90 -3.09 -17.61
CA PHE A 219 -33.29 -3.28 -18.04
C PHE A 219 -33.70 -2.36 -19.19
N PHE A 220 -32.98 -1.25 -19.42
CA PHE A 220 -33.29 -0.30 -20.50
C PHE A 220 -32.38 -0.40 -21.73
N GLU A 221 -31.37 -1.29 -21.73
CA GLU A 221 -30.56 -1.61 -22.92
C GLU A 221 -31.05 -2.87 -23.69
N GLU A 222 -32.14 -3.51 -23.25
CA GLU A 222 -32.77 -4.68 -23.91
C GLU A 222 -34.07 -4.35 -24.69
N ASP A 223 -34.39 -3.08 -24.97
CA ASP A 223 -35.52 -2.68 -25.83
C ASP A 223 -35.06 -2.10 -27.20
#